data_AF-A0A7K2ZKL5-F1
#
_entry.id   AF-A0A7K2ZKL5-F1
#
_cell.length_a   1.000
_cell.length_b   1.000
_cell.length_c   1.000
_cell.angle_alpha   90.00
_cell.angle_beta   90.00
_cell.angle_gamma   90.00
#
_symmetry.space_group_name_H-M   'P 1'
#
loop_
_entity.id
_entity.type
_entity.pdbx_description
1 polymer ?
#
loop_
_entity_poly.entity_id
_entity_poly.type
_entity_poly.pdbx_seq_one_letter_code
_entity_poly.pdbx_strand_id
1 'polypeptide(L)'
;GVGQEKPAARTRLTVTVERSGVAGADGTFELTCGPTGGTHPERQGACDRLAEVGATRAGQDLFQPAPQGTMCTMIYGGDASARIVGTWEGRPVDTTVTRGDGCEIARWNNLVPVLPDLR
;
A
#
# COMPACT_ATOMS: atom_id res chain seq x y z
N GLY A 1 21.28 -29.85 -12.19
CA GLY A 1 20.94 -29.21 -10.91
C GLY A 1 20.11 -28.00 -11.21
N VAL A 2 18.85 -27.99 -10.79
CA VAL A 2 18.00 -26.79 -10.88
C VAL A 2 18.22 -25.99 -9.60
N GLY A 3 18.80 -24.81 -9.75
CA GLY A 3 19.02 -23.88 -8.65
C GLY A 3 17.70 -23.53 -8.00
N GLN A 4 17.62 -23.71 -6.68
CA GLN A 4 16.55 -23.13 -5.89
C GLN A 4 16.71 -21.61 -5.97
N GLU A 5 15.90 -20.99 -6.81
CA GLU A 5 15.62 -19.57 -6.71
C GLU A 5 14.89 -19.39 -5.38
N LYS A 6 15.66 -19.04 -4.35
CA LYS A 6 15.14 -18.68 -3.03
C LYS A 6 13.99 -17.70 -3.29
N PRO A 7 12.72 -18.01 -3.00
CA PRO A 7 11.66 -17.08 -3.34
C PRO A 7 11.95 -15.81 -2.55
N ALA A 8 12.33 -14.74 -3.26
CA ALA A 8 12.29 -13.41 -2.72
C ALA A 8 10.95 -13.29 -1.99
N ALA A 9 10.98 -12.86 -0.73
CA ALA A 9 9.86 -13.04 0.18
C ALA A 9 8.58 -12.47 -0.48
N ARG A 10 7.71 -13.37 -0.93
CA ARG A 10 6.68 -13.02 -1.92
C ARG A 10 5.72 -12.02 -1.31
N THR A 11 5.56 -10.88 -1.95
CA THR A 11 4.54 -9.92 -1.56
C THR A 11 3.20 -10.43 -2.04
N ARG A 12 2.23 -10.52 -1.12
CA ARG A 12 0.85 -10.87 -1.38
C ARG A 12 -0.03 -9.98 -0.51
N LEU A 13 -0.75 -9.07 -1.12
CA LEU A 13 -1.62 -8.12 -0.42
C LEU A 13 -3.04 -8.23 -0.96
N THR A 14 -4.00 -8.06 -0.06
CA THR A 14 -5.38 -7.73 -0.37
C THR A 14 -5.58 -6.26 -0.02
N VAL A 15 -5.96 -5.47 -1.02
CA VAL A 15 -6.19 -4.03 -0.91
C VAL A 15 -7.68 -3.78 -1.09
N THR A 16 -8.36 -3.29 -0.07
CA THR A 16 -9.75 -2.86 -0.15
C THR A 16 -9.81 -1.35 -0.10
N VAL A 17 -10.42 -0.71 -1.10
CA VAL A 17 -10.58 0.75 -1.20
C VAL A 17 -12.07 1.09 -1.22
N GLU A 18 -12.44 2.13 -0.48
CA GLU A 18 -13.81 2.61 -0.38
C GLU A 18 -13.86 4.14 -0.48
N ARG A 19 -14.91 4.67 -1.13
CA ARG A 19 -15.23 6.10 -1.18
C ARG A 19 -14.09 6.94 -1.78
N SER A 20 -13.32 6.38 -2.72
CA SER A 20 -12.25 7.14 -3.39
C SER A 20 -12.80 8.17 -4.39
N GLY A 21 -14.00 7.94 -4.92
CA GLY A 21 -14.57 8.75 -6.00
C GLY A 21 -13.91 8.53 -7.37
N VAL A 22 -12.95 7.62 -7.47
CA VAL A 22 -12.26 7.27 -8.72
C VAL A 22 -12.93 6.03 -9.34
N ALA A 23 -13.33 6.15 -10.61
CA ALA A 23 -14.01 5.07 -11.31
C ALA A 23 -13.12 3.83 -11.41
N GLY A 24 -13.61 2.69 -10.92
CA GLY A 24 -12.90 1.41 -10.94
C GLY A 24 -11.80 1.25 -9.90
N ALA A 25 -11.61 2.23 -9.00
CA ALA A 25 -10.62 2.15 -7.92
C ALA A 25 -11.20 1.66 -6.59
N ASP A 26 -12.52 1.78 -6.37
CA ASP A 26 -13.20 1.20 -5.22
C ASP A 26 -13.42 -0.31 -5.42
N GLY A 27 -13.25 -1.09 -4.35
CA GLY A 27 -13.38 -2.54 -4.36
C GLY A 27 -12.24 -3.26 -3.64
N THR A 28 -12.23 -4.58 -3.73
CA THR A 28 -11.18 -5.44 -3.15
C THR A 28 -10.32 -6.04 -4.25
N PHE A 29 -9.01 -5.86 -4.12
CA PHE A 29 -8.02 -6.24 -5.11
C PHE A 29 -6.93 -7.13 -4.52
N GLU A 30 -6.55 -8.17 -5.25
CA GLU A 30 -5.37 -8.96 -4.93
C GLU A 30 -4.17 -8.40 -5.68
N LEU A 31 -3.03 -8.32 -4.99
CA LEU A 31 -1.74 -7.97 -5.55
C LEU A 31 -0.71 -9.03 -5.14
N THR A 32 -0.05 -9.63 -6.12
CA THR A 32 1.15 -10.45 -5.89
C THR A 32 2.34 -9.86 -6.61
N CYS A 33 3.52 -9.88 -5.98
CA CYS A 33 4.78 -9.50 -6.61
C CYS A 33 5.76 -10.69 -6.55
N GLY A 34 6.45 -10.94 -7.67
CA GLY A 34 7.36 -12.08 -7.84
C GLY A 34 6.66 -13.44 -7.98
N PRO A 35 5.94 -13.71 -9.09
CA PRO A 35 5.65 -12.84 -10.25
C PRO A 35 4.48 -11.87 -10.03
N THR A 36 4.45 -10.78 -10.80
CA THR A 36 3.39 -9.76 -10.77
C THR A 36 2.04 -10.35 -11.17
N GLY A 37 0.99 -10.15 -10.36
CA GLY A 37 -0.33 -10.75 -10.60
C GLY A 37 -1.43 -10.27 -9.64
N GLY A 38 -2.59 -10.94 -9.68
CA GLY A 38 -3.79 -10.60 -8.91
C GLY A 38 -4.82 -9.79 -9.71
N THR A 39 -5.78 -9.16 -9.04
CA THR A 39 -6.87 -8.37 -9.65
C THR A 39 -6.63 -6.86 -9.59
N HIS A 40 -5.55 -6.40 -8.94
CA HIS A 40 -5.24 -4.98 -8.81
C HIS A 40 -5.14 -4.27 -10.18
N PRO A 41 -5.69 -3.06 -10.34
CA PRO A 41 -5.64 -2.35 -11.63
C PRO A 41 -4.21 -2.00 -12.04
N GLU A 42 -3.41 -1.52 -11.07
CA GLU A 42 -2.04 -1.04 -11.30
C GLU A 42 -0.96 -2.03 -10.84
N ARG A 43 -1.15 -3.34 -11.10
CA ARG A 43 -0.27 -4.41 -10.58
C ARG A 43 1.22 -4.13 -10.71
N GLN A 44 1.68 -3.78 -11.90
CA GLN A 44 3.11 -3.57 -12.15
C GLN A 44 3.62 -2.34 -11.39
N GLY A 45 2.94 -1.20 -11.52
CA GLY A 45 3.32 0.03 -10.80
C GLY A 45 3.29 -0.13 -9.29
N ALA A 46 2.32 -0.87 -8.75
CA ALA A 46 2.21 -1.15 -7.33
C ALA A 46 3.38 -2.00 -6.84
N CYS A 47 3.76 -3.05 -7.58
CA CYS A 47 4.94 -3.85 -7.26
C CYS A 47 6.25 -3.06 -7.37
N ASP A 48 6.39 -2.23 -8.40
CA ASP A 48 7.59 -1.39 -8.59
C ASP A 48 7.74 -0.40 -7.42
N ARG A 49 6.64 0.22 -7.00
CA ARG A 49 6.62 1.12 -5.83
C ARG A 49 7.02 0.38 -4.54
N LEU A 50 6.45 -0.81 -4.30
CA LEU A 50 6.76 -1.61 -3.12
C LEU A 50 8.21 -2.09 -3.11
N ALA A 51 8.80 -2.37 -4.28
CA ALA A 51 10.22 -2.69 -4.40
C ALA A 51 11.11 -1.46 -4.12
N GLU A 52 10.78 -0.31 -4.71
CA GLU A 52 11.50 0.96 -4.53
C GLU A 52 11.57 1.35 -3.05
N VAL A 53 10.42 1.41 -2.38
CA VAL A 53 10.37 1.78 -0.96
C VAL A 53 10.99 0.72 -0.06
N GLY A 54 10.76 -0.57 -0.34
CA GLY A 54 11.27 -1.69 0.46
C GLY A 54 12.79 -1.75 0.50
N ALA A 55 13.47 -1.20 -0.50
CA ALA A 55 14.93 -1.07 -0.53
C ALA A 55 15.48 0.03 0.41
N THR A 56 14.62 0.89 0.96
CA THR A 56 15.03 2.00 1.83
C THR A 56 14.79 1.68 3.31
N ARG A 57 15.58 2.28 4.20
CA ARG A 57 15.34 2.18 5.66
C ARG A 57 13.98 2.77 6.05
N ALA A 58 13.58 3.87 5.42
CA ALA A 58 12.31 4.54 5.68
C ALA A 58 11.10 3.70 5.22
N GLY A 59 11.27 2.86 4.20
CA GLY A 59 10.20 1.99 3.71
C GLY A 59 9.76 0.93 4.70
N GLN A 60 10.55 0.59 5.73
CA GLN A 60 10.14 -0.38 6.74
C GLN A 60 8.85 0.03 7.48
N ASP A 61 8.58 1.34 7.54
CA ASP A 61 7.42 1.91 8.22
C ASP A 61 6.28 2.30 7.26
N LEU A 62 6.35 1.94 5.97
CA LEU A 62 5.33 2.31 4.97
C LEU A 62 3.90 1.94 5.40
N PHE A 63 3.75 0.75 5.98
CA PHE A 63 2.46 0.25 6.47
C PHE A 63 2.22 0.52 7.96
N GLN A 64 3.10 1.26 8.63
CA GLN A 64 2.89 1.69 10.01
C GLN A 64 2.17 3.04 10.05
N PRO A 65 1.24 3.24 11.00
CA PRO A 65 0.69 4.57 11.28
C PRO A 65 1.79 5.56 11.66
N ALA A 66 1.48 6.86 11.59
CA ALA A 66 2.38 7.87 12.14
C ALA A 66 2.65 7.59 13.64
N PRO A 67 3.89 7.78 14.13
CA PRO A 67 4.20 7.61 15.54
C PRO A 67 3.29 8.45 16.45
N GLN A 68 2.99 7.92 17.64
CA GLN A 68 2.21 8.66 18.63
C GLN A 68 2.87 10.01 18.94
N GLY A 69 2.06 11.07 19.00
CA GLY A 69 2.55 12.43 19.25
C GLY A 69 3.11 13.14 18.01
N THR A 70 3.04 12.52 16.83
CA THR A 70 3.31 13.23 15.56
C THR A 70 2.32 14.39 15.41
N MET A 71 2.83 15.59 15.13
CA MET A 71 2.01 16.76 14.86
C MET A 71 1.47 16.68 13.42
N CYS A 72 0.21 16.29 13.29
CA CYS A 72 -0.50 16.21 12.01
C CYS A 72 -1.36 17.46 11.80
N THR A 73 -1.46 17.92 10.56
CA THR A 73 -2.40 19.03 10.25
C THR A 73 -3.83 18.51 10.28
N MET A 74 -4.78 19.32 10.73
CA MET A 74 -6.21 18.98 10.74
C MET A 74 -6.88 19.15 9.37
N ILE A 75 -6.13 18.96 8.29
CA ILE A 75 -6.64 19.08 6.93
C ILE A 75 -7.39 17.80 6.59
N TYR A 76 -8.69 17.93 6.35
CA TYR A 76 -9.51 16.82 5.88
C TYR A 76 -9.35 16.65 4.36
N GLY A 77 -8.89 15.47 3.94
CA GLY A 77 -8.65 15.12 2.54
C GLY A 77 -9.80 14.35 1.89
N GLY A 78 -10.92 14.15 2.59
CA GLY A 78 -12.09 13.45 2.09
C GLY A 78 -12.30 12.07 2.70
N ASP A 79 -13.34 11.40 2.21
CA ASP A 79 -13.91 10.20 2.82
C ASP A 79 -13.17 8.90 2.49
N ALA A 80 -12.17 8.94 1.61
CA ALA A 80 -11.51 7.74 1.14
C ALA A 80 -10.84 6.96 2.29
N SER A 81 -11.05 5.64 2.29
CA SER A 81 -10.39 4.72 3.21
C SER A 81 -9.91 3.49 2.47
N ALA A 82 -8.77 2.94 2.92
CA ALA A 82 -8.24 1.71 2.38
C ALA A 82 -7.76 0.79 3.50
N ARG A 83 -8.06 -0.50 3.40
CA ARG A 83 -7.49 -1.54 4.26
C ARG A 83 -6.58 -2.43 3.44
N ILE A 84 -5.36 -2.65 3.92
CA ILE A 84 -4.33 -3.46 3.28
C ILE A 84 -3.95 -4.59 4.22
N VAL A 85 -4.11 -5.83 3.78
CA VAL A 85 -3.81 -7.03 4.58
C VAL A 85 -2.94 -7.99 3.77
N GLY A 86 -1.99 -8.66 4.42
CA GLY A 86 -1.25 -9.77 3.83
C GLY A 86 0.21 -9.80 4.26
N THR A 87 1.10 -9.96 3.30
CA THR A 87 2.55 -10.06 3.53
C THR A 87 3.30 -9.21 2.52
N TRP A 88 4.28 -8.43 3.00
CA TRP A 88 5.19 -7.65 2.17
C TRP A 88 6.63 -7.93 2.61
N GLU A 89 7.46 -8.42 1.70
CA GLU A 89 8.86 -8.80 2.00
C GLU A 89 8.97 -9.71 3.25
N GLY A 90 8.02 -10.64 3.41
CA GLY A 90 7.96 -11.58 4.54
C GLY A 90 7.43 -11.00 5.85
N ARG A 91 7.10 -9.70 5.88
CA ARG A 91 6.50 -9.03 7.05
C ARG A 91 4.97 -9.05 6.94
N PRO A 92 4.24 -9.38 8.02
CA PRO A 92 2.78 -9.26 8.03
C PRO A 92 2.38 -7.79 7.89
N VAL A 93 1.32 -7.55 7.14
CA VAL A 93 0.68 -6.24 6.97
C VAL A 93 -0.78 -6.39 7.34
N ASP A 94 -1.26 -5.53 8.24
CA ASP A 94 -2.69 -5.25 8.45
C ASP A 94 -2.77 -3.79 8.85
N THR A 95 -3.21 -2.94 7.93
CA THR A 95 -3.30 -1.51 8.17
C THR A 95 -4.49 -0.90 7.47
N THR A 96 -5.06 0.11 8.10
CA THR A 96 -6.05 1.00 7.50
C THR A 96 -5.38 2.36 7.29
N VAL A 97 -5.63 2.96 6.13
CA VAL A 97 -5.18 4.30 5.76
C VAL A 97 -6.42 5.12 5.41
N THR A 98 -6.50 6.33 5.93
CA THR A 98 -7.62 7.24 5.65
C THR A 98 -7.12 8.53 5.02
N ARG A 99 -8.01 9.51 4.83
CA ARG A 99 -7.64 10.89 4.52
C ARG A 99 -8.17 11.88 5.55
N GLY A 100 -8.24 11.44 6.82
CA GLY A 100 -8.81 12.22 7.93
C GLY A 100 -7.96 13.41 8.37
N ASP A 101 -6.64 13.35 8.19
CA ASP A 101 -5.69 14.39 8.57
C ASP A 101 -4.46 14.42 7.63
N GLY A 102 -3.56 15.39 7.82
CA GLY A 102 -2.38 15.57 6.97
C GLY A 102 -1.38 14.41 6.99
N CYS A 103 -1.25 13.68 8.10
CA CYS A 103 -0.36 12.52 8.18
C CYS A 103 -0.93 11.35 7.39
N GLU A 104 -2.23 11.09 7.55
CA GLU A 104 -2.94 10.04 6.82
C GLU A 104 -2.99 10.34 5.31
N ILE A 105 -3.16 11.60 4.91
CA ILE A 105 -3.02 12.02 3.50
C ILE A 105 -1.61 11.74 2.96
N ALA A 106 -0.57 12.11 3.70
CA ALA A 106 0.81 11.86 3.29
C ALA A 106 1.09 10.35 3.17
N ARG A 107 0.54 9.56 4.08
CA ARG A 107 0.67 8.11 4.09
C ARG A 107 -0.06 7.45 2.92
N TRP A 108 -1.28 7.89 2.60
CA TRP A 108 -2.00 7.49 1.39
C TRP A 108 -1.16 7.77 0.14
N ASN A 109 -0.63 8.98 0.05
CA ASN A 109 0.18 9.44 -1.08
C ASN A 109 1.47 8.62 -1.27
N ASN A 110 2.09 8.17 -0.18
CA ASN A 110 3.29 7.33 -0.22
C ASN A 110 3.00 5.91 -0.72
N LEU A 111 1.75 5.46 -0.63
CA LEU A 111 1.28 4.17 -1.11
C LEU A 111 0.81 4.20 -2.56
N VAL A 112 0.74 5.35 -3.24
CA VAL A 112 0.42 5.38 -4.68
C VAL A 112 1.55 4.71 -5.48
N PRO A 113 1.27 3.75 -6.39
CA PRO A 113 -0.04 3.36 -6.93
C PRO A 113 -0.62 2.05 -6.36
N VAL A 114 -0.20 1.59 -5.17
CA VAL A 114 -0.92 0.55 -4.40
C VAL A 114 -2.31 1.05 -3.98
N LEU A 115 -2.43 2.35 -3.71
CA LEU A 115 -3.70 3.05 -3.56
C LEU A 115 -3.92 3.98 -4.77
N PRO A 116 -5.18 4.32 -5.11
CA PRO A 116 -5.44 5.26 -6.20
C PRO A 116 -4.88 6.65 -5.89
N ASP A 117 -4.46 7.36 -6.93
CA ASP A 117 -4.07 8.76 -6.80
C ASP A 117 -5.31 9.64 -6.65
N LEU A 118 -5.34 10.44 -5.59
CA LEU A 118 -6.47 11.30 -5.19
C LEU A 118 -6.05 12.76 -4.96
N ARG A 119 -4.92 13.17 -5.56
CA ARG A 119 -4.42 14.55 -5.53
C ARG A 119 -5.13 15.46 -6.54
#